data_AF-A0AAV9S599-F1
#
_entry.id   AF-A0AAV9S599-F1
#
_cell.length_a   1.000
_cell.length_b   1.000
_cell.length_c   1.000
_cell.angle_alpha   90.00
_cell.angle_beta   90.00
_cell.angle_gamma   90.00
#
_symmetry.space_group_name_H-M   'P 1'
#
loop_
_entity.id
_entity.type
_entity.pdbx_description
1 polymer ?
#
loop_
_entity_poly.entity_id
_entity_poly.type
_entity_poly.pdbx_seq_one_letter_code
_entity_poly.pdbx_strand_id
1 'polypeptide(L)'
;MGWHRRHRRAYRKALEAAYGSAHQHEGSSSSQQRYADWRAGESSGGDDGEDDSSSDSDIECDVSNMEISEELRQYFAQTERHREELKRQQEMEAEQQDSYVPADQDLHSVSRRSSAAPPSERPGERRVAEMKKLYGEDAAKILAMEAAMQLTFDRNCDLKQPKYWPVIPLKL
;
A
#
# COMPACT_ATOMS: atom_id res chain seq x y z
N MET A 1 -26.75 -19.18 -4.61
CA MET A 1 -26.60 -17.91 -5.36
C MET A 1 -27.11 -16.68 -4.58
N GLY A 2 -26.43 -16.28 -3.49
CA GLY A 2 -26.85 -15.14 -2.65
C GLY A 2 -26.14 -13.81 -2.97
N TRP A 3 -24.93 -13.90 -3.52
CA TRP A 3 -24.05 -12.76 -3.75
C TRP A 3 -24.64 -11.75 -4.73
N HIS A 4 -25.16 -12.21 -5.87
CA HIS A 4 -25.74 -11.32 -6.88
C HIS A 4 -26.94 -10.51 -6.34
N ARG A 5 -27.74 -11.09 -5.44
CA ARG A 5 -28.84 -10.37 -4.78
C ARG A 5 -28.32 -9.30 -3.82
N ARG A 6 -27.29 -9.61 -3.04
CA ARG A 6 -26.64 -8.66 -2.13
C ARG A 6 -25.96 -7.52 -2.90
N HIS A 7 -25.25 -7.85 -3.97
CA HIS A 7 -24.58 -6.89 -4.84
C HIS A 7 -25.57 -5.93 -5.51
N ARG A 8 -26.65 -6.44 -6.09
CA ARG A 8 -27.72 -5.58 -6.66
C ARG A 8 -28.34 -4.65 -5.62
N ARG A 9 -28.52 -5.14 -4.38
CA ARG A 9 -29.09 -4.33 -3.29
C ARG A 9 -28.12 -3.24 -2.82
N ALA A 10 -26.83 -3.55 -2.71
CA ALA A 10 -25.79 -2.59 -2.34
C ALA A 10 -25.62 -1.51 -3.42
N TYR A 11 -25.56 -1.91 -4.69
CA TYR A 11 -25.45 -1.00 -5.83
C TYR A 11 -26.65 -0.03 -5.92
N ARG A 12 -27.87 -0.54 -5.71
CA ARG A 12 -29.07 0.30 -5.68
C ARG A 12 -29.04 1.30 -4.52
N LYS A 13 -28.68 0.86 -3.31
CA LYS A 13 -28.54 1.75 -2.15
C LYS A 13 -27.47 2.83 -2.36
N ALA A 14 -26.37 2.50 -3.02
CA ALA A 14 -25.31 3.45 -3.34
C ALA A 14 -25.79 4.51 -4.33
N LEU A 15 -26.52 4.11 -5.37
CA LEU A 15 -27.12 5.04 -6.33
C LEU A 15 -28.18 5.95 -5.69
N GLU A 16 -29.04 5.39 -4.83
CA GLU A 16 -30.03 6.17 -4.06
C GLU A 16 -29.36 7.19 -3.11
N ALA A 17 -28.22 6.84 -2.51
CA ALA A 17 -27.47 7.74 -1.63
C ALA A 17 -26.71 8.84 -2.40
N ALA A 18 -26.21 8.53 -3.59
CA ALA A 18 -25.45 9.46 -4.42
C ALA A 18 -26.34 10.47 -5.16
N TYR A 19 -27.54 10.06 -5.57
CA TYR A 19 -28.42 10.87 -6.43
C TYR A 19 -29.73 11.31 -5.78
N GLY A 20 -30.06 10.81 -4.58
CA GLY A 20 -31.36 11.07 -3.96
C GLY A 20 -32.52 10.51 -4.77
N SER A 21 -33.74 10.59 -4.25
CA SER A 21 -34.97 10.07 -4.89
C SER A 21 -35.42 10.91 -6.09
N ALA A 22 -34.55 11.07 -7.09
CA ALA A 22 -34.86 11.74 -8.35
C ALA A 22 -34.19 10.96 -9.49
N HIS A 23 -34.81 9.86 -9.91
CA HIS A 23 -34.95 9.49 -11.33
C HIS A 23 -35.68 8.16 -11.46
N GLN A 24 -36.98 8.26 -11.74
CA GLN A 24 -37.70 7.20 -12.42
C GLN A 24 -37.41 7.29 -13.92
N HIS A 25 -37.29 6.12 -14.54
CA HIS A 25 -37.58 5.80 -15.95
C HIS A 25 -36.65 6.36 -17.05
N GLU A 26 -35.89 5.48 -17.74
CA GLU A 26 -36.24 4.93 -19.07
C GLU A 26 -35.10 4.04 -19.65
N GLY A 27 -35.45 2.97 -20.38
CA GLY A 27 -34.73 2.54 -21.59
C GLY A 27 -33.69 1.39 -21.56
N SER A 28 -34.17 0.14 -21.62
CA SER A 28 -33.70 -1.03 -22.41
C SER A 28 -32.22 -1.28 -22.81
N SER A 29 -31.72 -2.43 -22.32
CA SER A 29 -31.19 -3.61 -23.06
C SER A 29 -30.25 -3.46 -24.28
N SER A 30 -28.96 -3.84 -24.14
CA SER A 30 -28.24 -4.61 -25.18
C SER A 30 -26.89 -5.29 -24.81
N SER A 31 -26.29 -5.07 -23.62
CA SER A 31 -24.85 -5.42 -23.46
C SER A 31 -24.49 -6.82 -22.91
N GLN A 32 -25.46 -7.69 -22.58
CA GLN A 32 -25.20 -8.90 -21.76
C GLN A 32 -24.95 -10.23 -22.51
N GLN A 33 -24.87 -10.23 -23.85
CA GLN A 33 -24.71 -11.49 -24.61
C GLN A 33 -23.25 -11.95 -24.83
N ARG A 34 -22.23 -11.20 -24.40
CA ARG A 34 -20.83 -11.43 -24.85
C ARG A 34 -19.96 -12.34 -23.97
N TYR A 35 -20.44 -12.86 -22.81
CA TYR A 35 -19.54 -13.41 -21.78
C TYR A 35 -19.93 -14.79 -21.19
N ALA A 36 -20.59 -15.65 -21.96
CA ALA A 36 -21.07 -16.96 -21.44
C ALA A 36 -20.07 -18.13 -21.54
N ASP A 37 -18.96 -18.02 -22.30
CA ASP A 37 -18.19 -19.21 -22.72
C ASP A 37 -17.01 -19.64 -21.81
N TRP A 38 -16.71 -18.96 -20.70
CA TRP A 38 -15.41 -19.12 -20.02
C TRP A 38 -15.37 -19.89 -18.69
N ARG A 39 -16.45 -20.57 -18.23
CA ARG A 39 -16.53 -21.09 -16.84
C ARG A 39 -16.97 -22.56 -16.70
N ALA A 40 -16.51 -23.44 -17.59
CA ALA A 40 -16.72 -24.88 -17.47
C ALA A 40 -15.39 -25.62 -17.29
N GLY A 41 -15.16 -26.14 -16.08
CA GLY A 41 -13.92 -26.77 -15.64
C GLY A 41 -13.30 -25.95 -14.49
N GLU A 42 -13.03 -26.44 -13.29
CA GLU A 42 -12.80 -27.80 -12.82
C GLU A 42 -13.24 -27.89 -11.35
N SER A 43 -13.63 -29.10 -10.94
CA SER A 43 -14.13 -29.45 -9.62
C SER A 43 -13.23 -30.53 -9.02
N SER A 44 -13.04 -30.47 -7.70
CA SER A 44 -12.87 -31.62 -6.76
C SER A 44 -11.50 -31.84 -6.09
N GLY A 45 -11.58 -32.10 -4.77
CA GLY A 45 -10.63 -32.85 -3.91
C GLY A 45 -9.66 -31.97 -3.12
N GLY A 46 -9.58 -31.92 -1.78
CA GLY A 46 -10.13 -32.75 -0.70
C GLY A 46 -9.00 -33.49 0.04
N ASP A 47 -8.85 -33.22 1.35
CA ASP A 47 -8.26 -34.09 2.41
C ASP A 47 -6.73 -34.36 2.37
N ASP A 48 -5.96 -34.58 3.44
CA ASP A 48 -6.16 -34.82 4.88
C ASP A 48 -4.87 -34.42 5.63
N GLY A 49 -4.94 -34.16 6.94
CA GLY A 49 -3.80 -33.73 7.76
C GLY A 49 -3.38 -34.80 8.77
N GLU A 50 -2.14 -35.29 8.66
CA GLU A 50 -1.57 -36.30 9.57
C GLU A 50 -0.34 -35.75 10.31
N ASP A 51 -0.30 -36.08 11.61
CA ASP A 51 0.63 -35.70 12.68
C ASP A 51 1.84 -36.65 12.70
N ASP A 52 3.08 -36.13 12.77
CA ASP A 52 4.28 -36.96 12.86
C ASP A 52 5.15 -36.58 14.07
N SER A 53 5.18 -37.53 15.01
CA SER A 53 5.91 -37.54 16.27
C SER A 53 7.42 -37.69 16.06
N SER A 54 8.19 -36.63 16.33
CA SER A 54 9.65 -36.62 16.20
C SER A 54 10.34 -37.34 17.37
N SER A 55 10.89 -38.52 17.10
CA SER A 55 11.69 -39.32 18.04
C SER A 55 13.18 -38.97 17.87
N ASP A 56 13.73 -38.23 18.83
CA ASP A 56 15.13 -37.81 18.87
C ASP A 56 16.00 -38.99 19.34
N SER A 57 16.77 -39.58 18.41
CA SER A 57 17.74 -40.63 18.70
C SER A 57 19.10 -40.17 18.19
N ASP A 58 20.01 -39.87 19.12
CA ASP A 58 21.41 -39.52 18.83
C ASP A 58 22.14 -40.73 18.23
N ILE A 59 22.13 -40.80 16.90
CA ILE A 59 22.87 -41.79 16.11
C ILE A 59 24.25 -41.20 15.83
N GLU A 60 25.31 -41.77 16.39
CA GLU A 60 26.69 -41.45 16.02
C GLU A 60 26.94 -41.87 14.56
N CYS A 61 26.89 -40.90 13.64
CA CYS A 61 27.20 -41.11 12.23
C CYS A 61 28.72 -41.21 12.02
N ASP A 62 29.23 -42.43 11.82
CA ASP A 62 30.63 -42.68 11.45
C ASP A 62 30.93 -42.11 10.04
N VAL A 63 31.56 -40.93 10.02
CA VAL A 63 31.88 -40.18 8.80
C VAL A 63 33.10 -40.77 8.06
N SER A 64 33.83 -41.69 8.68
CA SER A 64 35.11 -42.20 8.14
C SER A 64 34.95 -43.11 6.92
N ASN A 65 33.76 -43.68 6.71
CA ASN A 65 33.45 -44.62 5.64
C ASN A 65 32.47 -44.07 4.57
N MET A 66 32.15 -42.77 4.63
CA MET A 66 31.24 -42.14 3.67
C MET A 66 32.00 -41.65 2.43
N GLU A 67 32.02 -42.48 1.39
CA GLU A 67 32.51 -42.07 0.08
C GLU A 67 31.53 -41.06 -0.54
N ILE A 68 31.92 -39.78 -0.57
CA ILE A 68 31.14 -38.74 -1.25
C ILE A 68 31.27 -39.00 -2.75
N SER A 69 30.16 -39.32 -3.41
CA SER A 69 30.15 -39.52 -4.86
C SER A 69 30.66 -38.28 -5.57
N GLU A 70 31.35 -38.48 -6.69
CA GLU A 70 31.91 -37.36 -7.46
C GLU A 70 30.84 -36.36 -7.91
N GLU A 71 29.62 -36.84 -8.17
CA GLU A 71 28.45 -36.01 -8.50
C GLU A 71 28.03 -35.11 -7.33
N LEU A 72 27.99 -35.64 -6.09
CA LEU A 72 27.63 -34.86 -4.91
C LEU A 72 28.70 -33.83 -4.57
N ARG A 73 29.97 -34.15 -4.80
CA ARG A 73 31.08 -33.20 -4.68
C ARG A 73 30.96 -32.03 -5.67
N GLN A 74 30.53 -32.32 -6.90
CA GLN A 74 30.25 -31.28 -7.90
C GLN A 74 29.03 -30.43 -7.51
N TYR A 75 27.98 -31.03 -6.96
CA TYR A 75 26.80 -30.32 -6.47
C TYR A 75 27.17 -29.31 -5.36
N PHE A 76 27.92 -29.72 -4.33
CA PHE A 76 28.37 -28.80 -3.29
C PHE A 76 29.22 -27.65 -3.85
N ALA A 77 30.09 -27.92 -4.82
CA ALA A 77 30.87 -26.88 -5.49
C ALA A 77 30.01 -25.92 -6.31
N GLN A 78 28.84 -26.34 -6.82
CA GLN A 78 27.87 -25.46 -7.47
C GLN A 78 27.05 -24.67 -6.43
N THR A 79 26.62 -25.31 -5.34
CA THR A 79 25.87 -24.65 -4.27
C THR A 79 26.68 -23.53 -3.62
N GLU A 80 27.97 -23.77 -3.34
CA GLU A 80 28.84 -22.74 -2.77
C GLU A 80 29.07 -21.59 -3.75
N ARG A 81 29.32 -21.88 -5.04
CA ARG A 81 29.42 -20.83 -6.07
C ARG A 81 28.16 -19.95 -6.13
N HIS A 82 26.98 -20.55 -6.05
CA HIS A 82 25.72 -19.81 -6.12
C HIS A 82 25.45 -18.99 -4.83
N ARG A 83 25.87 -19.48 -3.66
CA ARG A 83 25.84 -18.73 -2.40
C ARG A 83 26.78 -17.53 -2.42
N GLU A 84 28.01 -17.72 -2.90
CA GLU A 84 28.98 -16.64 -3.05
C GLU A 84 28.49 -15.57 -4.05
N GLU A 85 27.88 -15.99 -5.16
CA GLU A 85 27.30 -15.09 -6.15
C GLU A 85 26.13 -14.27 -5.60
N LEU A 86 25.20 -14.92 -4.87
CA LEU A 86 24.10 -14.22 -4.19
C LEU A 86 24.60 -13.23 -3.14
N LYS A 87 25.62 -13.61 -2.36
CA LYS A 87 26.21 -12.74 -1.34
C LYS A 87 26.86 -11.50 -1.97
N ARG A 88 27.60 -11.69 -3.07
CA ARG A 88 28.19 -10.59 -3.84
C ARG A 88 27.12 -9.68 -4.43
N GLN A 89 26.02 -10.22 -4.94
CA GLN A 89 24.89 -9.42 -5.42
C GLN A 89 24.24 -8.62 -4.30
N GLN A 90 24.05 -9.19 -3.11
CA GLN A 90 23.50 -8.49 -1.95
C GLN A 90 24.39 -7.34 -1.49
N GLU A 91 25.71 -7.53 -1.46
CA GLU A 91 26.67 -6.46 -1.11
C GLU A 91 26.59 -5.29 -2.10
N MET A 92 26.61 -5.58 -3.40
CA MET A 92 26.45 -4.56 -4.45
C MET A 92 25.08 -3.86 -4.38
N GLU A 93 24.03 -4.58 -4.01
CA GLU A 93 22.68 -4.02 -3.88
C GLU A 93 22.55 -3.14 -2.63
N ALA A 94 23.16 -3.53 -1.50
CA ALA A 94 23.19 -2.73 -0.28
C ALA A 94 23.94 -1.40 -0.49
N GLU A 95 25.07 -1.43 -1.19
CA GLU A 95 25.81 -0.21 -1.57
C GLU A 95 24.97 0.72 -2.47
N GLN A 96 24.13 0.16 -3.35
CA GLN A 96 23.20 0.95 -4.18
C GLN A 96 22.01 1.48 -3.38
N GLN A 97 21.52 0.72 -2.40
CA GLN A 97 20.40 1.12 -1.54
C GLN A 97 20.76 2.29 -0.60
N ASP A 98 22.03 2.46 -0.22
CA ASP A 98 22.47 3.62 0.59
C ASP A 98 22.23 4.97 -0.12
N SER A 99 22.15 4.99 -1.45
CA SER A 99 21.78 6.18 -2.23
C SER A 99 20.26 6.40 -2.36
N TYR A 100 19.44 5.43 -1.97
CA TYR A 100 17.99 5.46 -2.16
C TYR A 100 17.30 6.15 -0.98
N VAL A 101 16.58 7.24 -1.25
CA VAL A 101 15.75 7.94 -0.25
C VAL A 101 14.30 7.44 -0.38
N PRO A 102 13.70 6.85 0.67
CA PRO A 102 12.30 6.44 0.64
C PRO A 102 11.38 7.62 0.33
N ALA A 103 10.45 7.44 -0.61
CA ALA A 103 9.51 8.48 -1.04
C ALA A 103 8.58 8.98 0.09
N ASP A 104 8.46 8.18 1.16
CA ASP A 104 7.67 8.50 2.36
C ASP A 104 8.38 9.48 3.31
N GLN A 105 9.67 9.76 3.08
CA GLN A 105 10.33 10.90 3.72
C GLN A 105 9.80 12.17 3.08
N ASP A 106 8.70 12.65 3.66
CA ASP A 106 8.02 13.87 3.28
C ASP A 106 9.06 14.99 3.02
N LEU A 107 9.21 15.40 1.76
CA LEU A 107 10.12 16.47 1.33
C LEU A 107 9.81 17.79 2.06
N HIS A 108 8.64 17.89 2.70
CA HIS A 108 8.26 19.00 3.57
C HIS A 108 9.00 19.03 4.92
N SER A 109 9.58 17.91 5.38
CA SER A 109 10.39 17.88 6.61
C SER A 109 11.65 18.73 6.46
N VAL A 110 12.30 18.69 5.30
CA VAL A 110 13.56 19.39 5.02
C VAL A 110 13.32 20.87 4.64
N SER A 111 12.14 21.18 4.10
CA SER A 111 11.77 22.56 3.74
C SER A 111 11.42 23.43 4.96
N ARG A 112 11.07 22.82 6.10
CA ARG A 112 11.23 23.49 7.41
C ARG A 112 12.71 23.55 7.74
N ARG A 113 13.40 24.45 7.05
CA ARG A 113 14.72 24.96 7.41
C ARG A 113 14.73 25.13 8.92
N SER A 114 15.48 24.25 9.56
CA SER A 114 15.72 24.24 10.99
C SER A 114 16.61 25.44 11.29
N SER A 115 16.03 26.64 11.34
CA SER A 115 16.69 27.76 12.01
C SER A 115 16.59 27.48 13.51
N ALA A 116 17.74 27.38 14.17
CA ALA A 116 17.79 27.29 15.63
C ALA A 116 17.26 28.57 16.32
N ALA A 117 17.06 29.66 15.56
CA ALA A 117 16.45 30.89 16.04
C ALA A 117 14.90 30.78 15.98
N PRO A 118 14.19 31.28 17.01
CA PRO A 118 12.74 31.37 16.98
C PRO A 118 12.30 32.30 15.83
N PRO A 119 11.16 32.03 15.17
CA PRO A 119 10.61 32.94 14.16
C PRO A 119 10.47 34.35 14.74
N SER A 120 11.11 35.34 14.08
CA SER A 120 11.05 36.74 14.51
C SER A 120 9.66 37.36 14.36
N GLU A 121 8.78 36.69 13.63
CA GLU A 121 7.43 37.11 13.32
C GLU A 121 6.44 36.03 13.76
N ARG A 122 5.35 36.45 14.39
CA ARG A 122 4.33 35.49 14.82
C ARG A 122 3.67 34.88 13.58
N PRO A 123 3.60 33.54 13.48
CA PRO A 123 2.92 32.88 12.37
C PRO A 123 1.50 33.43 12.19
N GLY A 124 1.21 33.95 11.00
CA GLY A 124 -0.09 34.51 10.65
C GLY A 124 -0.27 36.02 10.92
N GLU A 125 0.67 36.70 11.56
CA GLU A 125 0.54 38.15 11.88
C GLU A 125 0.44 39.02 10.63
N ARG A 126 1.29 38.79 9.62
CA ARG A 126 1.20 39.46 8.30
C ARG A 126 -0.16 39.26 7.66
N ARG A 127 -0.61 38.01 7.63
CA ARG A 127 -1.88 37.62 7.01
C ARG A 127 -3.07 38.31 7.68
N VAL A 128 -3.06 38.44 9.00
CA VAL A 128 -4.11 39.15 9.75
C VAL A 128 -4.08 40.66 9.45
N ALA A 129 -2.89 41.26 9.36
CA ALA A 129 -2.75 42.68 8.99
C ALA A 129 -3.23 42.96 7.55
N GLU A 130 -2.88 42.08 6.61
CA GLU A 130 -3.35 42.13 5.23
C GLU A 130 -4.87 41.94 5.14
N MET A 131 -5.44 40.96 5.84
CA MET A 131 -6.88 40.74 5.94
C MET A 131 -7.60 41.98 6.48
N LYS A 132 -7.06 42.62 7.53
CA LYS A 132 -7.61 43.85 8.08
C LYS A 132 -7.52 45.02 7.10
N LYS A 133 -6.46 45.09 6.29
CA LYS A 133 -6.30 46.10 5.23
C LYS A 133 -7.28 45.89 4.07
N LEU A 134 -7.54 44.63 3.69
CA LEU A 134 -8.41 44.30 2.55
C LEU A 134 -9.90 44.33 2.90
N TYR A 135 -10.27 43.79 4.06
CA TYR A 135 -11.66 43.52 4.44
C TYR A 135 -12.15 44.34 5.65
N GLY A 136 -11.28 45.14 6.28
CA GLY A 136 -11.66 46.04 7.37
C GLY A 136 -12.28 45.30 8.57
N GLU A 137 -13.48 45.71 8.96
CA GLU A 137 -14.25 45.13 10.08
C GLU A 137 -14.70 43.68 9.79
N ASP A 138 -14.95 43.35 8.52
CA ASP A 138 -15.38 42.01 8.09
C ASP A 138 -14.23 41.00 8.00
N ALA A 139 -12.98 41.41 8.23
CA ALA A 139 -11.82 40.54 8.16
C ALA A 139 -11.96 39.28 9.02
N ALA A 140 -12.49 39.40 10.24
CA ALA A 140 -12.72 38.27 11.12
C ALA A 140 -13.76 37.28 10.56
N LYS A 141 -14.81 37.81 9.92
CA LYS A 141 -15.88 37.01 9.30
C LYS A 141 -15.35 36.22 8.11
N ILE A 142 -14.57 36.86 7.23
CA ILE A 142 -13.96 36.21 6.07
C ILE A 142 -12.97 35.13 6.51
N LEU A 143 -12.13 35.43 7.49
CA LEU A 143 -11.17 34.46 8.03
C LEU A 143 -11.87 33.25 8.64
N ALA A 144 -12.99 33.46 9.36
CA ALA A 144 -13.79 32.37 9.89
C ALA A 144 -14.44 31.51 8.79
N MET A 145 -14.93 32.13 7.71
CA MET A 145 -15.48 31.41 6.55
C MET A 145 -14.41 30.57 5.85
N GLU A 146 -13.22 31.14 5.62
CA GLU A 146 -12.11 30.43 5.00
C GLU A 146 -11.67 29.22 5.85
N ALA A 147 -11.55 29.42 7.17
CA ALA A 147 -11.22 28.34 8.10
C ALA A 147 -12.29 27.24 8.08
N ALA A 148 -13.57 27.59 8.05
CA ALA A 148 -14.66 26.62 7.96
C ALA A 148 -14.62 25.80 6.65
N MET A 149 -14.28 26.46 5.53
CA MET A 149 -14.10 25.78 4.25
C MET A 149 -12.90 24.83 4.27
N GLN A 150 -11.77 25.28 4.82
CA GLN A 150 -10.57 24.45 4.95
C GLN A 150 -10.84 23.24 5.85
N LEU A 151 -11.50 23.41 7.00
CA LEU A 151 -11.87 22.30 7.88
C LEU A 151 -12.80 21.29 7.19
N THR A 152 -13.69 21.76 6.32
CA THR A 152 -14.57 20.88 5.55
C THR A 152 -13.78 20.08 4.51
N PHE A 153 -12.81 20.72 3.86
CA PHE A 153 -11.89 20.05 2.95
C PHE A 153 -11.03 19.01 3.68
N ASP A 154 -10.36 19.40 4.76
CA ASP A 154 -9.49 18.55 5.57
C ASP A 154 -10.27 17.33 6.08
N ARG A 155 -11.50 17.54 6.59
CA ARG A 155 -12.39 16.46 6.99
C ARG A 155 -12.61 15.45 5.87
N ASN A 156 -12.79 15.89 4.63
CA ASN A 156 -13.02 14.99 3.49
C ASN A 156 -11.74 14.29 3.03
N CYS A 157 -10.58 14.96 3.11
CA CYS A 157 -9.27 14.38 2.81
C CYS A 157 -8.86 13.32 3.84
N ASP A 158 -9.10 13.58 5.12
CA ASP A 158 -8.77 12.68 6.23
C ASP A 158 -9.62 11.41 6.25
N LEU A 159 -10.85 11.45 5.72
CA LEU A 159 -11.74 10.28 5.71
C LEU A 159 -11.17 9.09 4.94
N LYS A 160 -10.31 9.33 3.94
CA LYS A 160 -9.77 8.27 3.11
C LYS A 160 -8.38 7.87 3.53
N GLN A 161 -7.54 8.81 4.00
CA GLN A 161 -6.08 8.66 4.23
C GLN A 161 -5.53 7.42 3.52
N PRO A 162 -5.67 7.34 2.18
CA PRO A 162 -5.35 6.11 1.51
C PRO A 162 -3.86 5.91 1.70
N LYS A 163 -3.48 4.85 2.42
CA LYS A 163 -2.10 4.41 2.40
C LYS A 163 -1.80 4.14 0.94
N TYR A 164 -0.91 4.93 0.37
CA TYR A 164 -0.37 4.63 -0.93
C TYR A 164 0.10 3.17 -0.85
N TRP A 165 -0.42 2.36 -1.78
CA TRP A 165 -0.08 0.95 -1.92
C TRP A 165 1.42 0.79 -1.71
N PRO A 166 1.92 -0.26 -1.01
CA PRO A 166 3.30 -0.32 -0.55
C PRO A 166 4.22 0.23 -1.62
N VAL A 167 4.91 1.31 -1.28
CA VAL A 167 5.98 1.88 -2.11
C VAL A 167 7.10 0.85 -2.02
N ILE A 168 6.92 -0.25 -2.75
CA ILE A 168 7.94 -1.27 -2.91
C ILE A 168 9.01 -0.56 -3.73
N PRO A 169 10.21 -0.33 -3.19
CA PRO A 169 11.29 0.26 -3.96
C PRO A 169 11.51 -0.63 -5.17
N LEU A 170 11.17 -0.12 -6.36
CA LEU A 170 11.52 -0.79 -7.59
C LEU A 170 13.02 -0.58 -7.77
N LYS A 171 13.79 -1.66 -7.68
CA LYS A 171 15.21 -1.69 -8.03
C LYS A 171 15.27 -1.49 -9.55
N LEU A 172 15.57 -0.27 -10.00
CA LEU A 172 15.80 0.07 -11.42
C LEU A 172 17.30 0.14 -11.71
#